data_AF-A0A7V5CWW6-F1
#
_entry.id   AF-A0A7V5CWW6-F1
#
_cell.length_a   1.000
_cell.length_b   1.000
_cell.length_c   1.000
_cell.angle_alpha   90.00
_cell.angle_beta   90.00
_cell.angle_gamma   90.00
#
_symmetry.space_group_name_H-M   'P 1'
#
loop_
_entity.id
_entity.type
_entity.pdbx_description
1 polymer ?
#
loop_
_entity_poly.entity_id
_entity_poly.type
_entity_poly.pdbx_seq_one_letter_code
_entity_poly.pdbx_strand_id
1 'polypeptide(L)' 'MIAAVLIFLGTYLVLAIGRLPGFRVDRTGAAIIGAGLMIAFNVLTLEEAYACIDHNTILLLFGMMIVVAN' A
#
# COMPACT_ATOMS: atom_id res chain seq x y z
N MET A 1 13.53 -12.54 0.67
CA MET A 1 13.54 -11.90 -0.65
C MET A 1 12.44 -12.43 -1.59
N ILE A 2 12.32 -13.75 -1.82
CA ILE A 2 11.25 -14.31 -2.68
C ILE A 2 9.83 -13.93 -2.19
N ALA A 3 9.57 -14.05 -0.88
CA ALA A 3 8.29 -13.64 -0.29
C ALA A 3 7.97 -12.16 -0.58
N ALA A 4 8.96 -11.27 -0.44
CA ALA A 4 8.81 -9.84 -0.72
C ALA A 4 8.41 -9.58 -2.17
N VAL A 5 9.05 -10.26 -3.12
CA VAL A 5 8.76 -10.13 -4.55
C VAL A 5 7.35 -10.64 -4.87
N LEU A 6 6.94 -11.78 -4.29
CA LEU A 6 5.60 -12.33 -4.49
C LEU A 6 4.51 -11.42 -3.92
N ILE A 7 4.71 -10.88 -2.72
CA ILE A 7 3.78 -9.93 -2.08
C ILE A 7 3.70 -8.66 -2.93
N PHE A 8 4.84 -8.09 -3.33
CA PHE A 8 4.88 -6.91 -4.18
C PHE A 8 4.14 -7.12 -5.49
N LEU A 9 4.43 -8.20 -6.21
CA LEU A 9 3.81 -8.51 -7.49
C LEU A 9 2.31 -8.72 -7.34
N GLY A 10 1.88 -9.46 -6.31
CA GLY A 10 0.48 -9.68 -5.99
C GLY A 10 -0.27 -8.38 -5.68
N THR A 11 0.28 -7.56 -4.78
CA THR A 11 -0.31 -6.25 -4.44
C THR A 11 -0.38 -5.33 -5.65
N TYR A 12 0.69 -5.25 -6.45
CA TYR A 12 0.73 -4.38 -7.63
C TYR A 12 -0.24 -4.82 -8.73
N LEU A 13 -0.41 -6.13 -8.93
CA LEU A 13 -1.43 -6.66 -9.84
C LEU A 13 -2.85 -6.24 -9.41
N VAL A 14 -3.17 -6.29 -8.12
CA VAL A 14 -4.47 -5.81 -7.62
C VAL A 14 -4.63 -4.31 -7.83
N LEU A 15 -3.60 -3.52 -7.58
CA LEU A 15 -3.62 -2.07 -7.87
C LEU A 15 -3.85 -1.79 -9.36
N ALA A 16 -3.18 -2.54 -10.25
CA ALA A 16 -3.29 -2.39 -11.70
C ALA A 16 -4.69 -2.76 -12.22
N ILE A 17 -5.29 -3.82 -11.68
CA ILE A 17 -6.68 -4.22 -12.00
C ILE A 17 -7.69 -3.22 -11.37
N GLY A 18 -7.29 -2.52 -10.30
CA GLY A 18 -8.08 -1.49 -9.62
C GLY A 18 -9.07 -2.03 -8.59
N ARG A 19 -9.40 -3.31 -8.64
CA ARG A 19 -10.19 -4.03 -7.64
C ARG A 19 -9.80 -5.50 -7.61
N LEU A 20 -9.82 -6.13 -6.44
CA LEU A 20 -9.57 -7.56 -6.34
C LEU A 20 -10.81 -8.33 -6.85
N PRO A 21 -10.70 -9.14 -7.93
CA PRO A 21 -11.86 -9.86 -8.46
C PRO A 21 -12.36 -10.89 -7.43
N GLY A 22 -13.57 -10.68 -6.91
CA GLY A 22 -14.21 -11.57 -5.92
C GLY A 22 -14.19 -11.06 -4.47
N PHE A 23 -13.40 -10.04 -4.14
CA PHE A 23 -13.42 -9.40 -2.81
C PHE A 23 -13.74 -7.90 -2.95
N ARG A 24 -14.36 -7.31 -1.91
CA ARG A 24 -14.61 -5.86 -1.82
C ARG A 24 -13.34 -5.10 -1.41
N VAL A 25 -12.23 -5.37 -2.09
CA VAL A 25 -10.92 -4.76 -1.83
C VAL A 25 -10.60 -3.82 -2.98
N ASP A 26 -10.49 -2.53 -2.66
CA ASP A 26 -10.03 -1.48 -3.55
C ASP A 26 -8.50 -1.37 -3.53
N ARG A 27 -7.96 -0.35 -4.23
CA ARG A 27 -6.51 -0.09 -4.29
C ARG A 27 -5.90 0.14 -2.90
N THR A 28 -6.62 0.83 -2.01
CA THR A 28 -6.15 1.16 -0.67
C THR A 28 -6.11 -0.09 0.20
N GLY A 29 -7.17 -0.90 0.18
CA GLY A 29 -7.22 -2.17 0.90
C GLY A 29 -6.11 -3.13 0.46
N ALA A 30 -5.85 -3.21 -0.85
CA ALA A 30 -4.77 -4.05 -1.38
C ALA A 30 -3.38 -3.59 -0.89
N ALA A 31 -3.15 -2.28 -0.82
CA ALA A 31 -1.91 -1.71 -0.29
C ALA A 31 -1.73 -2.03 1.20
N ILE A 32 -2.78 -1.87 2.01
CA ILE A 32 -2.75 -2.19 3.46
C ILE A 32 -2.48 -3.69 3.68
N ILE A 33 -3.14 -4.57 2.93
CA ILE A 33 -2.91 -6.02 3.01
C ILE A 33 -1.47 -6.36 2.62
N GLY A 34 -0.95 -5.77 1.54
CA GLY A 34 0.44 -5.96 1.10
C GLY A 34 1.45 -5.55 2.18
N ALA A 35 1.26 -4.38 2.79
CA ALA A 35 2.10 -3.90 3.88
C ALA A 35 2.04 -4.84 5.10
N GLY A 36 0.84 -5.29 5.49
CA GLY A 36 0.65 -6.26 6.57
C GLY A 36 1.33 -7.61 6.29
N LEU A 37 1.27 -8.10 5.05
CA LEU A 37 1.97 -9.32 4.64
C LEU A 37 3.50 -9.14 4.72
N MET A 38 4.04 -7.99 4.29
CA MET A 38 5.48 -7.72 4.41
C MET A 38 5.95 -7.81 5.87
N ILE A 39 5.16 -7.31 6.82
CA ILE A 39 5.47 -7.40 8.26
C ILE A 39 5.28 -8.83 8.77
N ALA A 40 4.18 -9.50 8.41
CA ALA A 40 3.88 -10.86 8.86
C ALA A 40 4.95 -11.89 8.43
N PHE A 41 5.52 -11.73 7.22
CA PHE A 41 6.60 -12.56 6.72
C PHE A 41 8.00 -12.12 7.18
N ASN A 42 8.10 -11.16 8.13
CA ASN A 42 9.36 -10.58 8.62
C ASN A 42 10.26 -10.05 7.47
N VAL A 43 9.65 -9.51 6.41
CA VAL A 43 10.38 -8.85 5.33
C VAL A 43 10.85 -7.46 5.78
N LEU A 44 9.98 -6.74 6.48
CA LEU A 44 10.29 -5.52 7.22
C LEU A 44 9.82 -5.68 8.66
N THR A 45 10.56 -5.09 9.59
CA THR A 45 10.07 -4.84 10.95
C THR A 45 8.99 -3.75 10.94
N LEU A 46 8.21 -3.68 12.01
CA LEU A 46 7.18 -2.64 12.16
C LEU A 46 7.79 -1.23 12.14
N GLU A 47 8.93 -1.04 12.80
CA GLU A 47 9.65 0.24 12.85
C GLU A 47 10.15 0.66 11.46
N GLU A 48 10.76 -0.26 10.71
CA GLU A 48 11.18 0.01 9.33
C GLU A 48 10.00 0.34 8.43
N ALA A 49 8.88 -0.38 8.56
CA ALA A 49 7.69 -0.14 7.77
C ALA A 49 7.13 1.27 8.01
N TYR A 50 7.11 1.74 9.27
CA TYR A 50 6.72 3.11 9.59
C TYR A 50 7.74 4.15 9.11
N ALA A 51 9.04 3.86 9.22
CA ALA A 51 10.10 4.74 8.74
C ALA A 51 10.05 4.93 7.20
N CYS A 52 9.52 3.96 6.46
CA CYS A 52 9.31 4.07 5.01
C CYS A 52 8.12 4.96 4.61
N ILE A 53 7.27 5.40 5.55
CA ILE A 53 6.11 6.25 5.25
C ILE A 53 6.53 7.72 5.19
N ASP A 54 6.48 8.30 3.99
CA ASP A 54 6.71 9.72 3.78
C ASP A 54 5.44 10.54 4.07
N HIS A 55 5.41 11.16 5.24
CA HIS A 55 4.29 11.95 5.72
C HIS A 55 4.14 13.26 4.93
N ASN A 56 5.23 13.85 4.46
CA ASN A 56 5.21 15.09 3.69
C ASN A 56 4.47 14.89 2.37
N THR A 57 4.73 13.78 1.70
CA THR A 57 4.08 13.40 0.44
C THR A 57 2.59 13.14 0.65
N ILE A 58 2.23 12.39 1.70
CA ILE A 58 0.81 12.13 2.04
C ILE A 58 0.08 13.45 2.30
N LEU A 59 0.65 14.33 3.14
CA LEU A 59 0.08 15.62 3.47
C LEU A 59 -0.03 16.54 2.24
N LEU A 60 0.99 16.53 1.37
CA LEU A 60 1.00 17.31 0.12
C LEU A 60 -0.10 16.84 -0.83
N LEU A 61 -0.20 15.53 -1.10
CA LEU A 61 -1.23 14.99 -1.98
C LEU A 61 -2.62 15.22 -1.40
N PHE A 62 -2.81 15.01 -0.10
CA PHE A 62 -4.06 15.27 0.58
C PHE A 62 -4.46 16.76 0.54
N GLY A 63 -3.51 17.66 0.80
CA GLY A 63 -3.72 19.10 0.70
C GLY A 63 -4.14 19.53 -0.70
N MET A 64 -3.49 18.98 -1.73
CA MET A 64 -3.87 19.23 -3.13
C MET A 64 -5.29 18.74 -3.45
N MET A 65 -5.71 17.58 -2.91
CA MET A 65 -7.08 17.10 -3.06
C MET A 65 -8.10 18.06 -2.43
N ILE A 66 -7.81 18.62 -1.24
CA ILE A 66 -8.68 19.61 -0.59
C ILE A 66 -8.74 20.91 -1.40
N VAL A 67 -7.60 21.44 -1.85
CA VAL A 67 -7.55 22.70 -2.62
C VAL A 67 -8.34 22.62 -3.93
N VAL A 68 -8.33 21.45 -4.60
CA VAL A 68 -9.06 21.23 -5.85
C VAL A 68 -10.56 20.94 -5.61
N ALA A 69 -10.94 20.51 -4.41
CA ALA A 69 -12.32 20.27 -4.02
C ALA A 69 -13.08 21.60 -3.83
N ASN A 70 -13.38 22.26 -4.94
CA ASN A 70 -14.24 23.43 -5.05
C ASN A 70 -15.59 23.05 -5.68
#